data_AF-A0A565CAN8-F1
#
_entry.id   AF-A0A565CAN8-F1
#
_cell.length_a   1.000
_cell.length_b   1.000
_cell.length_c   1.000
_cell.angle_alpha   90.00
_cell.angle_beta   90.00
_cell.angle_gamma   90.00
#
_symmetry.space_group_name_H-M   'P 1'
#
loop_
_entity.id
_entity.type
_entity.pdbx_description
1 polymer ?
#
loop_
_entity_poly.entity_id
_entity_poly.type
_entity_poly.pdbx_seq_one_letter_code
_entity_poly.pdbx_strand_id
1 'polypeptide(L)'
;MNQHGLIPIMQKKRLLNVLPPCEKVRKVFHLFRMILEELERDKAAHFATNKTYLDAQAIIIREGKQVNGEKMVGIVPGVEVGNEFQFKVELNIIGLHFYLSGGIDFMNIEGLDLATSVVASEGTGYNDIFDSNVVIYCGEGMCLKSKNPKVIEDQKMTKGNLSLVNSMITKSPVRVISGRKRMNQKRKQYVYEGLYLVKRYWEEQGPLGNNVFKFKLQRLPGQASIH
;
A
#
# COMPACT_ATOMS: atom_id res chain seq x y z
N MET A 1 46.60 -17.29 27.45
CA MET A 1 45.23 -16.91 27.00
C MET A 1 45.39 -15.92 25.87
N ASN A 2 44.90 -16.27 24.68
CA ASN A 2 44.39 -15.33 23.67
C ASN A 2 43.71 -16.18 22.60
N GLN A 3 42.39 -16.31 22.76
CA GLN A 3 41.48 -16.65 21.69
C GLN A 3 41.46 -15.44 20.75
N HIS A 4 41.72 -15.60 19.45
CA HIS A 4 41.11 -14.82 18.36
C HIS A 4 41.69 -15.26 17.02
N GLY A 5 40.80 -15.63 16.10
CA GLY A 5 41.18 -15.89 14.71
C GLY A 5 40.20 -16.79 13.97
N LEU A 6 38.90 -16.50 14.02
CA LEU A 6 37.99 -17.04 13.00
C LEU A 6 38.46 -16.52 11.64
N ILE A 7 38.79 -17.46 10.75
CA ILE A 7 39.38 -17.23 9.42
C ILE A 7 38.50 -16.23 8.63
N PRO A 8 39.06 -15.22 7.94
CA PRO A 8 38.31 -14.20 7.19
C PRO A 8 37.27 -14.73 6.21
N ILE A 9 37.47 -15.95 5.70
CA ILE A 9 36.55 -16.67 4.80
C ILE A 9 35.21 -16.99 5.48
N MET A 10 35.20 -17.22 6.80
CA MET A 10 33.97 -17.48 7.56
C MET A 10 33.14 -16.22 7.79
N GLN A 11 33.77 -15.04 7.87
CA GLN A 11 33.07 -13.75 7.84
C GLN A 11 32.52 -13.45 6.44
N LYS A 12 33.27 -13.79 5.38
CA LYS A 12 32.84 -13.62 3.98
C LYS A 12 31.67 -14.53 3.60
N LYS A 13 31.63 -15.79 4.06
CA LYS A 13 30.50 -16.72 3.86
C LYS A 13 29.22 -16.28 4.61
N ARG A 14 29.34 -15.59 5.75
CA ARG A 14 28.19 -15.02 6.47
C ARG A 14 27.54 -13.84 5.74
N LEU A 15 28.31 -13.10 4.94
CA LEU A 15 27.84 -11.98 4.11
C LEU A 15 27.22 -12.44 2.77
N LEU A 16 27.40 -13.71 2.38
CA LEU A 16 27.00 -14.26 1.08
C LEU A 16 25.56 -14.84 1.02
N ASN A 17 24.80 -14.84 2.11
CA ASN A 17 23.46 -15.47 2.16
C ASN A 17 22.29 -14.49 2.33
N VAL A 18 22.51 -13.18 2.19
CA VAL A 18 21.41 -12.22 2.20
C VAL A 18 20.85 -12.12 0.77
N LEU A 19 19.67 -12.70 0.57
CA LEU A 19 18.97 -12.61 -0.71
C LEU A 19 18.79 -11.13 -1.12
N PRO A 20 18.93 -10.79 -2.41
CA PRO A 20 18.56 -9.48 -2.93
C PRO A 20 17.13 -9.09 -2.52
N PRO A 21 16.82 -7.80 -2.31
CA PRO A 21 15.49 -7.36 -1.91
C PRO A 21 14.36 -7.85 -2.83
N CYS A 22 14.57 -7.82 -4.14
CA CYS A 22 13.59 -8.31 -5.13
C CYS A 22 13.34 -9.83 -4.99
N GLU A 23 14.38 -10.62 -4.67
CA GLU A 23 14.21 -12.05 -4.40
C GLU A 23 13.44 -12.30 -3.10
N LYS A 24 13.66 -11.49 -2.05
CA LYS A 24 12.87 -11.58 -0.82
C LYS A 24 11.39 -11.34 -1.09
N VAL A 25 11.06 -10.28 -1.84
CA VAL A 25 9.68 -9.97 -2.26
C VAL A 25 9.07 -11.12 -3.06
N ARG A 26 9.80 -11.66 -4.05
CA ARG A 26 9.34 -12.81 -4.86
C ARG A 26 9.08 -14.05 -4.01
N LYS A 27 9.94 -14.34 -3.03
CA LYS A 27 9.77 -15.49 -2.11
C LYS A 27 8.53 -15.34 -1.24
N VAL A 28 8.26 -14.14 -0.72
CA VAL A 28 7.05 -13.88 0.06
C VAL A 28 5.79 -14.07 -0.79
N PHE A 29 5.79 -13.62 -2.04
CA PHE A 29 4.65 -13.86 -2.94
C PHE A 29 4.44 -15.33 -3.27
N HIS A 30 5.53 -16.06 -3.52
CA HIS A 30 5.43 -17.50 -3.75
C HIS A 30 4.82 -18.21 -2.54
N LEU A 31 5.30 -17.90 -1.34
CA LEU A 31 4.78 -18.48 -0.11
C LEU A 31 3.31 -18.09 0.13
N PHE A 32 2.96 -16.81 -0.06
CA PHE A 32 1.58 -16.34 0.07
C PHE A 32 0.64 -17.08 -0.87
N ARG A 33 1.03 -17.28 -2.14
CA ARG A 33 0.23 -18.03 -3.12
C ARG A 33 0.07 -19.50 -2.73
N MET A 34 1.14 -20.16 -2.31
CA MET A 34 1.06 -21.56 -1.84
C MET A 34 0.09 -21.72 -0.67
N ILE A 35 0.17 -20.83 0.33
CA ILE A 35 -0.72 -20.85 1.50
C ILE A 35 -2.17 -20.55 1.08
N LEU A 36 -2.37 -19.55 0.21
CA LEU A 36 -3.69 -19.18 -0.26
C LEU A 36 -4.36 -20.35 -1.02
N GLU A 37 -3.62 -20.99 -1.92
CA GLU A 37 -4.11 -22.14 -2.70
C GLU A 37 -4.46 -23.33 -1.81
N GLU A 38 -3.67 -23.60 -0.76
CA GLU A 38 -3.97 -24.65 0.22
C GLU A 38 -5.26 -24.34 1.00
N LEU A 39 -5.38 -23.12 1.53
CA LEU A 39 -6.58 -22.70 2.25
C LEU A 39 -7.83 -22.68 1.37
N GLU A 40 -7.69 -22.36 0.09
CA GLU A 40 -8.78 -22.41 -0.88
C GLU A 40 -9.20 -23.85 -1.20
N ARG A 41 -8.26 -24.82 -1.27
CA ARG A 41 -8.56 -26.25 -1.41
C ARG A 41 -9.32 -26.80 -0.20
N ASP A 42 -8.81 -26.56 1.00
CA ASP A 42 -9.43 -27.06 2.25
C ASP A 42 -10.85 -26.53 2.42
N LYS A 43 -11.07 -25.23 2.16
CA LYS A 43 -12.40 -24.63 2.32
C LYS A 43 -13.37 -25.00 1.20
N ALA A 44 -12.89 -25.28 -0.01
CA ALA A 44 -13.74 -25.83 -1.07
C ALA A 44 -14.32 -27.20 -0.67
N ALA A 45 -13.57 -27.99 0.11
CA ALA A 45 -14.07 -29.24 0.67
C ALA A 45 -15.10 -29.05 1.81
N HIS A 46 -15.13 -27.86 2.45
CA HIS A 46 -15.94 -27.59 3.64
C HIS A 46 -17.07 -26.53 3.45
N PHE A 47 -17.34 -26.07 2.22
CA PHE A 47 -18.42 -25.11 1.87
C PHE A 47 -18.49 -23.83 2.74
N ALA A 48 -17.35 -23.29 3.19
CA ALA A 48 -17.28 -22.08 4.02
C ALA A 48 -17.13 -20.77 3.22
N THR A 49 -17.72 -19.65 3.68
CA THR A 49 -17.59 -18.32 3.05
C THR A 49 -16.40 -17.48 3.56
N ASN A 50 -16.06 -16.39 2.86
CA ASN A 50 -14.75 -16.24 2.22
C ASN A 50 -13.92 -15.00 2.67
N LYS A 51 -12.68 -15.19 3.16
CA LYS A 51 -11.53 -14.22 3.23
C LYS A 51 -10.16 -14.94 3.36
N THR A 52 -9.93 -16.03 2.63
CA THR A 52 -8.70 -16.86 2.70
C THR A 52 -7.40 -16.07 2.55
N TYR A 53 -7.42 -14.98 1.76
CA TYR A 53 -6.27 -14.09 1.62
C TYR A 53 -5.89 -13.35 2.91
N LEU A 54 -6.84 -13.06 3.82
CA LEU A 54 -6.54 -12.52 5.15
C LEU A 54 -5.90 -13.59 6.03
N ASP A 55 -6.41 -14.82 5.98
CA ASP A 55 -5.84 -15.94 6.74
C ASP A 55 -4.40 -16.23 6.28
N ALA A 56 -4.17 -16.26 4.97
CA ALA A 56 -2.83 -16.42 4.39
C ALA A 56 -1.88 -15.29 4.83
N GLN A 57 -2.35 -14.04 4.84
CA GLN A 57 -1.57 -12.90 5.35
C GLN A 57 -1.25 -13.03 6.85
N ALA A 58 -2.23 -13.42 7.67
CA ALA A 58 -2.02 -13.64 9.09
C ALA A 58 -0.97 -14.73 9.34
N ILE A 59 -0.97 -15.81 8.56
CA ILE A 59 0.07 -16.86 8.62
C ILE A 59 1.43 -16.28 8.25
N ILE A 60 1.56 -15.58 7.11
CA ILE A 60 2.83 -14.95 6.68
C ILE A 60 3.42 -14.05 7.79
N ILE A 61 2.59 -13.23 8.43
CA ILE A 61 3.02 -12.32 9.51
C ILE A 61 3.41 -13.10 10.76
N ARG A 62 2.57 -14.05 11.20
CA ARG A 62 2.83 -14.87 12.39
C ARG A 62 4.13 -15.66 12.29
N GLU A 63 4.43 -16.19 11.11
CA GLU A 63 5.65 -16.94 10.83
C GLU A 63 6.89 -16.05 10.59
N GLY A 64 6.76 -14.72 10.76
CA GLY A 64 7.85 -13.76 10.57
C GLY A 64 8.37 -13.70 9.13
N LYS A 65 7.52 -14.03 8.14
CA LYS A 65 7.88 -14.09 6.72
C LYS A 65 7.61 -12.79 5.97
N GLN A 66 6.92 -11.83 6.58
CA GLN A 66 6.73 -10.50 6.01
C GLN A 66 8.08 -9.85 5.67
N VAL A 67 8.14 -9.11 4.56
CA VAL A 67 9.31 -8.30 4.19
C VAL A 67 8.94 -6.82 4.27
N ASN A 68 9.94 -5.99 4.61
CA ASN A 68 9.75 -4.56 4.85
C ASN A 68 8.62 -4.31 5.88
N GLY A 69 8.62 -5.04 7.00
CA GLY A 69 7.52 -5.05 7.98
C GLY A 69 7.37 -3.77 8.81
N GLU A 70 8.27 -2.80 8.65
CA GLU A 70 8.17 -1.48 9.25
C GLU A 70 7.76 -0.45 8.22
N LYS A 71 6.94 0.52 8.63
CA LYS A 71 6.55 1.63 7.76
C LYS A 71 7.77 2.48 7.42
N MET A 72 7.83 2.91 6.17
CA MET A 72 8.88 3.80 5.67
C MET A 72 8.32 4.82 4.69
N VAL A 73 8.98 5.97 4.60
CA VAL A 73 8.76 6.99 3.57
C VAL A 73 9.61 6.66 2.33
N GLY A 74 9.09 6.94 1.14
CA GLY A 74 9.85 6.77 -0.10
C GLY A 74 9.90 5.32 -0.61
N ILE A 75 11.06 4.91 -1.11
CA ILE A 75 11.27 3.64 -1.84
C ILE A 75 11.15 2.44 -0.89
N VAL A 76 10.44 1.40 -1.34
CA VAL A 76 10.36 0.12 -0.65
C VAL A 76 11.33 -0.87 -1.32
N PRO A 77 12.33 -1.42 -0.59
CA PRO A 77 13.31 -2.32 -1.18
C PRO A 77 12.68 -3.53 -1.86
N GLY A 78 13.07 -3.76 -3.12
CA GLY A 78 12.62 -4.91 -3.91
C GLY A 78 11.26 -4.75 -4.58
N VAL A 79 10.68 -3.55 -4.55
CA VAL A 79 9.38 -3.23 -5.16
C VAL A 79 9.56 -2.15 -6.21
N GLU A 80 9.14 -2.43 -7.43
CA GLU A 80 9.38 -1.57 -8.60
C GLU A 80 8.08 -0.97 -9.14
N VAL A 81 8.19 0.21 -9.75
CA VAL A 81 7.08 0.84 -10.48
C VAL A 81 6.54 -0.14 -11.53
N GLY A 82 5.23 -0.25 -11.62
CA GLY A 82 4.54 -1.19 -12.50
C GLY A 82 4.34 -2.58 -11.91
N ASN A 83 4.86 -2.89 -10.71
CA ASN A 83 4.52 -4.13 -10.02
C ASN A 83 3.01 -4.18 -9.75
N GLU A 84 2.43 -5.35 -10.03
CA GLU A 84 1.00 -5.59 -9.96
C GLU A 84 0.65 -6.55 -8.80
N PHE A 85 -0.50 -6.31 -8.18
CA PHE A 85 -1.00 -7.08 -7.05
C PHE A 85 -2.52 -7.31 -7.19
N GLN A 86 -3.00 -8.43 -6.67
CA GLN A 86 -4.40 -8.82 -6.68
C GLN A 86 -5.11 -8.44 -5.38
N PHE A 87 -4.38 -8.34 -4.26
CA PHE A 87 -4.96 -8.08 -2.95
C PHE A 87 -4.24 -6.98 -2.18
N LYS A 88 -4.96 -6.21 -1.36
CA LYS A 88 -4.31 -5.27 -0.43
C LYS A 88 -3.38 -5.95 0.57
N VAL A 89 -3.65 -7.22 0.93
CA VAL A 89 -2.74 -7.99 1.77
C VAL A 89 -1.38 -8.21 1.12
N GLU A 90 -1.32 -8.29 -0.20
CA GLU A 90 -0.05 -8.40 -0.93
C GLU A 90 0.77 -7.12 -0.77
N LEU A 91 0.14 -5.94 -0.77
CA LEU A 91 0.80 -4.66 -0.49
C LEU A 91 1.34 -4.60 0.95
N ASN A 92 0.60 -5.20 1.90
CA ASN A 92 0.95 -5.22 3.32
C ASN A 92 2.12 -6.15 3.62
N ILE A 93 2.13 -7.37 3.08
CA ILE A 93 3.19 -8.36 3.36
C ILE A 93 4.56 -7.99 2.75
N ILE A 94 4.60 -6.99 1.84
CA ILE A 94 5.83 -6.44 1.25
C ILE A 94 6.18 -5.04 1.75
N GLY A 95 5.39 -4.47 2.67
CA GLY A 95 5.61 -3.13 3.23
C GLY A 95 5.28 -1.95 2.31
N LEU A 96 4.54 -2.19 1.21
CA LEU A 96 4.18 -1.13 0.27
C LEU A 96 3.06 -0.24 0.83
N HIS A 97 2.05 -0.85 1.47
CA HIS A 97 0.93 -0.19 2.14
C HIS A 97 0.38 -1.08 3.26
N PHE A 98 0.34 -0.57 4.50
CA PHE A 98 -0.05 -1.39 5.65
C PHE A 98 -1.54 -1.36 5.94
N TYR A 99 -2.22 -0.24 5.63
CA TYR A 99 -3.60 -0.04 6.06
C TYR A 99 -4.62 -0.74 5.15
N LEU A 100 -4.99 -1.98 5.48
CA LEU A 100 -5.88 -2.81 4.65
C LEU A 100 -7.28 -2.19 4.44
N SER A 101 -7.80 -1.50 5.46
CA SER A 101 -9.18 -1.00 5.46
C SER A 101 -9.36 0.36 4.77
N GLY A 102 -8.30 1.15 4.63
CA GLY A 102 -8.38 2.51 4.08
C GLY A 102 -7.44 2.76 2.91
N GLY A 103 -7.47 3.99 2.42
CA GLY A 103 -6.69 4.42 1.27
C GLY A 103 -5.38 5.08 1.66
N ILE A 104 -5.29 5.72 2.83
CA ILE A 104 -4.11 6.49 3.24
C ILE A 104 -3.38 5.73 4.35
N ASP A 105 -2.09 5.49 4.15
CA ASP A 105 -1.20 4.98 5.18
C ASP A 105 -0.20 6.06 5.57
N PHE A 106 0.09 6.16 6.87
CA PHE A 106 0.95 7.19 7.43
C PHE A 106 1.73 6.65 8.63
N MET A 107 2.80 7.35 8.99
CA MET A 107 3.62 7.06 10.16
C MET A 107 3.97 8.35 10.90
N ASN A 108 4.18 8.23 12.20
CA ASN A 108 4.66 9.34 13.01
C ASN A 108 6.20 9.40 12.94
N ILE A 109 6.74 10.55 12.56
CA ILE A 109 8.16 10.85 12.56
C ILE A 109 8.33 12.09 13.44
N GLU A 110 8.96 11.91 14.60
CA GLU A 110 9.26 12.99 15.55
C GLU A 110 8.02 13.83 15.93
N GLY A 111 6.88 13.17 16.16
CA GLY A 111 5.63 13.84 16.53
C GLY A 111 4.80 14.33 15.34
N LEU A 112 5.28 14.19 14.11
CA LEU A 112 4.58 14.60 12.89
C LEU A 112 4.10 13.38 12.09
N ASP A 113 2.79 13.29 11.86
CA ASP A 113 2.22 12.25 10.99
C ASP A 113 2.50 12.59 9.53
N LEU A 114 3.24 11.72 8.83
CA LEU A 114 3.56 11.82 7.41
C LEU A 114 2.94 10.65 6.65
N ALA A 115 2.26 10.96 5.55
CA ALA A 115 1.71 9.97 4.63
C ALA A 115 2.86 9.20 3.97
N THR A 116 2.79 7.88 4.00
CA THR A 116 3.78 7.00 3.37
C THR A 116 3.27 6.48 2.02
N SER A 117 1.97 6.22 1.92
CA SER A 117 1.36 5.70 0.70
C SER A 117 -0.14 5.99 0.61
N VAL A 118 -0.64 6.07 -0.61
CA VAL A 118 -2.07 6.13 -0.92
C VAL A 118 -2.45 5.01 -1.90
N VAL A 119 -3.59 4.37 -1.65
CA VAL A 119 -4.26 3.49 -2.60
C VAL A 119 -5.41 4.26 -3.23
N ALA A 120 -5.12 4.87 -4.39
CA ALA A 120 -6.09 5.58 -5.21
C ALA A 120 -6.89 4.56 -6.03
N SER A 121 -8.21 4.65 -6.04
CA SER A 121 -9.04 3.55 -6.47
C SER A 121 -10.23 4.02 -7.27
N GLU A 122 -10.31 3.58 -8.52
CA GLU A 122 -11.49 3.81 -9.35
C GLU A 122 -12.72 3.12 -8.74
N GLY A 123 -13.89 3.76 -8.85
CA GLY A 123 -15.18 3.14 -8.51
C GLY A 123 -15.50 3.00 -7.01
N THR A 124 -14.78 3.69 -6.11
CA THR A 124 -15.09 3.70 -4.65
C THR A 124 -16.06 4.82 -4.24
N GLY A 125 -16.60 5.58 -5.20
CA GLY A 125 -17.46 6.74 -4.97
C GLY A 125 -16.70 8.05 -4.70
N TYR A 126 -15.37 7.99 -4.62
CA TYR A 126 -14.50 9.12 -4.29
C TYR A 126 -13.94 9.89 -5.51
N ASN A 127 -14.20 9.40 -6.73
CA ASN A 127 -13.81 10.04 -8.00
C ASN A 127 -12.34 10.45 -8.03
N ASP A 128 -11.44 9.51 -7.77
CA ASP A 128 -10.01 9.71 -7.98
C ASP A 128 -9.73 9.83 -9.49
N ILE A 129 -8.91 10.81 -9.89
CA ILE A 129 -8.57 11.07 -11.30
C ILE A 129 -7.10 10.76 -11.51
N PHE A 130 -6.80 9.99 -12.56
CA PHE A 130 -5.45 9.71 -13.03
C PHE A 130 -5.24 10.40 -14.38
N ASP A 131 -4.27 11.32 -14.44
CA ASP A 131 -3.88 12.03 -15.65
C ASP A 131 -2.36 12.02 -15.77
N SER A 132 -1.82 11.06 -16.53
CA SER A 132 -0.39 10.87 -16.77
C SER A 132 0.44 10.92 -15.47
N ASN A 133 1.10 12.04 -15.19
CA ASN A 133 1.95 12.25 -14.02
C ASN A 133 1.23 12.89 -12.83
N VAL A 134 -0.10 13.06 -12.89
CA VAL A 134 -0.92 13.70 -11.87
C VAL A 134 -1.99 12.73 -11.38
N VAL A 135 -2.17 12.71 -10.06
CA VAL A 135 -3.33 12.06 -9.42
C VAL A 135 -4.08 13.09 -8.61
N ILE A 136 -5.38 13.21 -8.84
CA ILE A 136 -6.28 13.92 -7.93
C ILE A 136 -6.91 12.89 -7.03
N TYR A 137 -6.44 12.86 -5.78
CA TYR A 137 -6.86 11.90 -4.78
C TYR A 137 -7.91 12.52 -3.84
N CYS A 138 -8.99 11.80 -3.59
CA CYS A 138 -9.97 12.20 -2.59
C CYS A 138 -9.56 11.76 -1.20
N GLY A 139 -9.67 12.67 -0.22
CA GLY A 139 -9.39 12.40 1.17
C GLY A 139 -10.23 11.28 1.76
N GLU A 140 -9.79 10.75 2.90
CA GLU A 140 -10.54 9.77 3.66
C GLU A 140 -11.70 10.43 4.42
N GLY A 141 -12.79 9.69 4.56
CA GLY A 141 -14.00 10.09 5.25
C GLY A 141 -14.97 8.92 5.35
N MET A 142 -16.20 9.16 5.80
CA MET A 142 -17.19 8.09 5.90
C MET A 142 -17.45 7.43 4.54
N CYS A 143 -17.43 6.10 4.55
CA CYS A 143 -17.56 5.26 3.37
C CYS A 143 -19.00 5.26 2.85
N LEU A 144 -19.18 5.66 1.58
CA LEU A 144 -20.48 5.70 0.87
C LEU A 144 -21.10 4.31 0.60
N LYS A 145 -20.54 3.22 1.17
CA LYS A 145 -21.02 1.84 0.93
C LYS A 145 -22.31 1.49 1.65
N SER A 146 -22.80 2.32 2.58
CA SER A 146 -24.13 2.12 3.12
C SER A 146 -25.15 2.60 2.11
N LYS A 147 -26.05 1.71 1.65
CA LYS A 147 -27.14 2.05 0.71
C LYS A 147 -28.06 3.18 1.21
N ASN A 148 -28.00 3.47 2.51
CA ASN A 148 -28.60 4.64 3.14
C ASN A 148 -27.59 5.19 4.19
N PRO A 149 -26.75 6.17 3.86
CA PRO A 149 -26.01 6.89 4.90
C PRO A 149 -27.03 7.67 5.71
N LYS A 150 -27.26 7.28 6.98
CA LYS A 150 -28.18 8.01 7.87
C LYS A 150 -27.71 9.44 8.15
N VAL A 151 -26.40 9.70 7.99
CA VAL A 151 -25.78 11.01 8.10
C VAL A 151 -24.68 11.10 7.05
N ILE A 152 -24.75 12.14 6.23
CA ILE A 152 -23.70 12.54 5.30
C ILE A 152 -22.87 13.58 6.05
N GLU A 153 -21.65 13.22 6.47
CA GLU A 153 -20.74 14.13 7.18
C GLU A 153 -19.66 14.68 6.25
N ASP A 154 -19.29 15.93 6.48
CA ASP A 154 -18.10 16.54 5.91
C ASP A 154 -16.84 15.79 6.34
N GLN A 155 -15.87 15.69 5.43
CA GLN A 155 -14.56 15.16 5.77
C GLN A 155 -13.87 16.04 6.81
N LYS A 156 -13.10 15.41 7.70
CA LYS A 156 -12.34 16.11 8.74
C LYS A 156 -10.86 16.12 8.39
N MET A 157 -10.19 17.25 8.61
CA MET A 157 -8.75 17.39 8.41
C MET A 157 -7.97 16.74 9.57
N THR A 158 -8.03 15.42 9.63
CA THR A 158 -7.44 14.59 10.69
C THR A 158 -6.85 13.31 10.09
N LYS A 159 -6.03 12.59 10.86
CA LYS A 159 -5.47 11.29 10.48
C LYS A 159 -4.84 11.32 9.08
N GLY A 160 -5.33 10.49 8.14
CA GLY A 160 -4.79 10.38 6.79
C GLY A 160 -4.81 11.71 6.03
N ASN A 161 -5.90 12.48 6.14
CA ASN A 161 -5.99 13.79 5.47
C ASN A 161 -4.94 14.76 6.00
N LEU A 162 -4.78 14.84 7.33
CA LEU A 162 -3.76 15.69 7.95
C LEU A 162 -2.36 15.23 7.57
N SER A 163 -2.12 13.90 7.50
CA SER A 163 -0.82 13.36 7.11
C SER A 163 -0.42 13.73 5.67
N LEU A 164 -1.38 13.86 4.75
CA LEU A 164 -1.14 14.34 3.39
C LEU A 164 -0.80 15.83 3.37
N VAL A 165 -1.46 16.65 4.21
CA VAL A 165 -1.11 18.08 4.38
C VAL A 165 0.29 18.23 4.96
N ASN A 166 0.63 17.47 5.99
CA ASN A 166 1.98 17.47 6.56
C ASN A 166 3.03 17.05 5.53
N SER A 167 2.73 16.05 4.70
CA SER A 167 3.62 15.59 3.62
C SER A 167 3.78 16.63 2.52
N MET A 168 2.73 17.42 2.23
CA MET A 168 2.81 18.58 1.33
C MET A 168 3.79 19.63 1.87
N ILE A 169 3.63 20.01 3.14
CA ILE A 169 4.46 21.04 3.80
C ILE A 169 5.93 20.61 3.85
N THR A 170 6.17 19.37 4.27
CA THR A 170 7.52 18.80 4.41
C THR A 170 8.14 18.31 3.10
N LYS A 171 7.36 18.31 2.00
CA LYS A 171 7.75 17.73 0.70
C LYS A 171 8.16 16.25 0.81
N SER A 172 7.52 15.53 1.73
CA SER A 172 7.73 14.09 1.90
C SER A 172 7.11 13.31 0.73
N PRO A 173 7.84 12.36 0.11
CA PRO A 173 7.34 11.57 -1.00
C PRO A 173 6.32 10.52 -0.55
N VAL A 174 5.19 10.47 -1.25
CA VAL A 174 4.08 9.54 -1.02
C VAL A 174 4.04 8.51 -2.14
N ARG A 175 4.01 7.22 -1.79
CA ARG A 175 3.80 6.14 -2.76
C ARG A 175 2.36 6.13 -3.25
N VAL A 176 2.15 6.02 -4.56
CA VAL A 176 0.80 5.89 -5.14
C VAL A 176 0.62 4.47 -5.66
N ILE A 177 -0.47 3.83 -5.24
CA ILE A 177 -0.92 2.54 -5.76
C ILE A 177 -2.27 2.77 -6.42
N SER A 178 -2.40 2.52 -7.72
CA SER A 178 -3.69 2.59 -8.41
C SER A 178 -4.43 1.28 -8.26
N GLY A 179 -5.71 1.33 -7.91
CA GLY A 179 -6.63 0.20 -7.87
C GLY A 179 -7.62 0.31 -9.01
N ARG A 180 -7.45 -0.51 -10.06
CA ARG A 180 -8.25 -0.49 -11.29
C ARG A 180 -9.09 -1.76 -11.37
N LYS A 181 -10.35 -1.63 -11.80
CA LYS A 181 -11.23 -2.79 -12.05
C LYS A 181 -11.47 -2.90 -13.56
N ARG A 182 -10.81 -3.85 -14.22
CA ARG A 182 -11.02 -4.11 -15.65
C ARG A 182 -12.38 -4.79 -15.86
N MET A 183 -13.07 -4.46 -16.95
CA MET A 183 -14.41 -4.99 -17.30
C MET A 183 -14.49 -6.54 -17.23
N ASN A 184 -13.41 -7.22 -17.61
CA ASN A 184 -13.36 -8.68 -17.69
C ASN A 184 -12.74 -9.35 -16.44
N GLN A 185 -12.41 -8.58 -15.39
CA GLN A 185 -11.80 -9.11 -14.18
C GLN A 185 -12.79 -9.11 -13.01
N LYS A 186 -12.92 -10.27 -12.36
CA LYS A 186 -13.74 -10.42 -11.14
C LYS A 186 -13.18 -9.60 -9.96
N ARG A 187 -11.86 -9.36 -9.94
CA ARG A 187 -11.13 -8.73 -8.84
C ARG A 187 -10.47 -7.43 -9.29
N LYS A 188 -10.24 -6.52 -8.33
CA LYS A 188 -9.49 -5.29 -8.55
C LYS A 188 -7.99 -5.63 -8.68
N GLN A 189 -7.32 -5.00 -9.61
CA GLN A 189 -5.86 -5.06 -9.76
C GLN A 189 -5.26 -3.79 -9.15
N TYR A 190 -4.20 -3.96 -8.36
CA TYR A 190 -3.42 -2.88 -7.79
C TYR A 190 -2.10 -2.75 -8.53
N VAL A 191 -1.68 -1.54 -8.86
CA VAL A 191 -0.41 -1.27 -9.56
C VAL A 191 0.36 -0.21 -8.80
N TYR A 192 1.64 -0.44 -8.52
CA TYR A 192 2.50 0.59 -7.91
C TYR A 192 2.91 1.63 -8.96
N GLU A 193 2.42 2.86 -8.83
CA GLU A 193 2.62 3.95 -9.80
C GLU A 193 3.92 4.75 -9.54
N GLY A 194 4.52 4.54 -8.35
CA GLY A 194 5.75 5.21 -7.92
C GLY A 194 5.51 6.27 -6.85
N LEU A 195 6.47 7.18 -6.75
CA LEU A 195 6.54 8.26 -5.76
C LEU A 195 6.02 9.57 -6.32
N TYR A 196 5.24 10.26 -5.49
CA TYR A 196 4.59 11.52 -5.81
C TYR A 196 4.82 12.52 -4.68
N LEU A 197 4.74 13.81 -5.00
CA LEU A 197 4.63 14.89 -4.02
C LEU A 197 3.22 15.44 -4.01
N VAL A 198 2.66 15.66 -2.83
CA VAL A 198 1.43 16.45 -2.67
C VAL A 198 1.78 17.90 -3.00
N LYS A 199 1.13 18.49 -3.99
CA LYS A 199 1.40 19.85 -4.47
C LYS A 199 0.45 20.89 -3.89
N ARG A 200 -0.81 20.50 -3.70
CA ARG A 200 -1.85 21.33 -3.10
C ARG A 200 -3.02 20.45 -2.67
N TYR A 201 -3.84 20.96 -1.77
CA TYR A 201 -5.15 20.42 -1.48
C TYR A 201 -6.21 21.54 -1.51
N TRP A 202 -7.47 21.16 -1.67
CA TRP A 202 -8.62 22.06 -1.60
C TRP A 202 -9.86 21.28 -1.13
N GLU A 203 -10.92 22.01 -0.81
CA GLU A 203 -12.24 21.45 -0.52
C GLU A 203 -13.14 21.56 -1.75
N GLU A 204 -13.96 20.55 -1.97
CA GLU A 204 -14.95 20.49 -3.04
C GLU A 204 -16.23 19.84 -2.50
N GLN A 205 -17.39 20.14 -3.09
CA GLN A 205 -18.59 19.37 -2.79
C GLN A 205 -18.52 17.99 -3.43
N GLY A 206 -18.62 16.97 -2.59
CA GLY A 206 -18.74 15.59 -3.00
C GLY A 206 -20.08 15.29 -3.66
N PRO A 207 -20.24 14.10 -4.26
CA PRO A 207 -21.47 13.71 -4.97
C PRO A 207 -22.75 13.73 -4.13
N LEU A 208 -22.61 13.72 -2.79
CA LEU A 208 -23.72 13.76 -1.85
C LEU A 208 -23.88 15.13 -1.14
N GLY A 209 -23.18 16.17 -1.62
CA GLY A 209 -23.26 17.52 -1.06
C GLY A 209 -22.41 17.75 0.20
N ASN A 210 -21.66 16.74 0.68
CA ASN A 210 -20.69 16.91 1.75
C ASN A 210 -19.39 17.54 1.25
N ASN A 211 -18.70 18.27 2.10
CA ASN A 211 -17.35 18.75 1.83
C ASN A 211 -16.36 17.58 1.83
N VAL A 212 -15.57 17.46 0.76
CA VAL A 212 -14.50 16.49 0.61
C VAL A 212 -13.18 17.20 0.35
N PHE A 213 -12.09 16.65 0.89
CA PHE A 213 -10.76 17.13 0.54
C PHE A 213 -10.28 16.48 -0.74
N LYS A 214 -9.71 17.28 -1.64
CA LYS A 214 -9.00 16.82 -2.83
C LYS A 214 -7.52 17.17 -2.71
N PHE A 215 -6.66 16.23 -3.07
CA PHE A 215 -5.22 16.36 -3.03
C PHE A 215 -4.67 16.18 -4.45
N LYS A 216 -3.90 17.16 -4.94
CA LYS A 216 -3.16 17.01 -6.20
C LYS A 216 -1.78 16.43 -5.91
N LEU A 217 -1.56 15.19 -6.30
CA LEU A 217 -0.28 14.51 -6.24
C LEU A 217 0.40 14.59 -7.61
N GLN A 218 1.68 14.98 -7.63
CA GLN A 218 2.51 15.06 -8.84
C GLN A 218 3.64 14.06 -8.76
N ARG A 219 3.78 13.22 -9.79
CA ARG A 219 4.80 12.20 -9.90
C ARG A 219 6.20 12.82 -9.89
N LEU A 220 7.12 12.21 -9.14
CA LEU A 220 8.53 12.59 -9.18
C LEU A 220 9.16 12.21 -10.53
N PRO A 221 10.05 13.05 -11.08
CA PRO A 221 10.76 12.75 -12.33
C PRO A 221 11.77 11.61 -12.13
N GLY A 222 12.24 11.03 -13.24
CA GLY A 222 13.32 10.01 -13.24
C GLY A 222 12.89 8.61 -12.81
N GLN A 223 11.58 8.37 -12.61
CA GLN A 223 11.03 7.05 -12.32
C GLN A 223 10.61 6.36 -13.62
N ALA A 224 10.76 5.03 -13.70
CA ALA A 224 10.35 4.22 -14.85
C ALA A 224 8.92 4.55 -15.31
N SER A 225 8.69 4.52 -16.63
CA SER A 225 7.36 4.75 -17.20
C SER A 225 6.39 3.64 -16.79
N ILE A 226 5.13 4.01 -16.60
CA ILE A 226 4.04 3.08 -16.36
C ILE A 226 3.42 2.84 -17.74
N HIS A 227 3.41 1.57 -18.19
CA HIS A 227 2.95 1.19 -19.52
C HIS A 227 1.49 1.55 -19.78
#